data_AF-A0A483A8N7-F1
#
_entry.id   AF-A0A483A8N7-F1
#
_cell.length_a   1.000
_cell.length_b   1.000
_cell.length_c   1.000
_cell.angle_alpha   90.00
_cell.angle_beta   90.00
_cell.angle_gamma   90.00
#
_symmetry.space_group_name_H-M   'P 1'
#
loop_
_entity.id
_entity.type
_entity.pdbx_description
1 polymer ?
#
loop_
_entity_poly.entity_id
_entity_poly.type
_entity_poly.pdbx_seq_one_letter_code
_entity_poly.pdbx_strand_id
1 'polypeptide(L)' 'MRHKRTEFTENQKAEIFSRDRATCAFSGISLWFLDVGLRSNWQVDWVDHILPSASGGDSSLENGICASNLFNAKKTRQFC' A
#
# COMPACT_ATOMS: atom_id res chain seq x y z
N MET A 1 -6.71 -13.18 -21.44
CA MET A 1 -6.92 -11.72 -21.57
C MET A 1 -6.12 -11.03 -20.48
N ARG A 2 -5.28 -10.05 -20.81
CA ARG A 2 -4.43 -9.37 -19.83
C ARG A 2 -5.34 -8.46 -19.00
N HIS A 3 -5.58 -8.78 -17.71
CA HIS A 3 -6.38 -7.91 -16.84
C HIS A 3 -5.77 -6.50 -16.85
N LYS A 4 -6.59 -5.49 -17.14
CA LYS A 4 -6.17 -4.08 -17.09
C LYS A 4 -5.89 -3.77 -15.63
N ARG A 5 -4.64 -3.39 -15.30
CA ARG A 5 -4.29 -2.98 -13.94
C ARG A 5 -5.16 -1.79 -13.57
N THR A 6 -5.90 -1.94 -12.48
CA THR A 6 -6.64 -0.87 -11.84
C THR A 6 -5.76 -0.31 -10.74
N GLU A 7 -5.62 1.01 -10.70
CA GLU A 7 -4.84 1.72 -9.70
C GLU A 7 -5.78 2.55 -8.84
N PHE A 8 -5.44 2.74 -7.56
CA PHE A 8 -6.19 3.62 -6.68
C PHE A 8 -6.06 5.08 -7.11
N THR A 9 -7.17 5.81 -7.06
CA THR A 9 -7.17 7.27 -7.18
C THR A 9 -6.56 7.93 -5.94
N GLU A 10 -6.11 9.18 -6.05
CA GLU A 10 -5.55 9.92 -4.91
C GLU A 10 -6.54 10.05 -3.74
N ASN A 11 -7.84 10.22 -4.03
CA ASN A 11 -8.89 10.26 -2.99
C ASN A 11 -9.00 8.93 -2.25
N GLN A 12 -8.98 7.81 -2.97
CA GLN A 12 -9.01 6.47 -2.36
C GLN A 12 -7.75 6.21 -1.54
N LYS A 13 -6.58 6.63 -2.05
CA LYS A 13 -5.32 6.52 -1.29
C LYS A 13 -5.40 7.30 0.02
N ALA A 14 -5.89 8.54 -0.02
CA ALA A 14 -6.05 9.37 1.18
C ALA A 14 -7.03 8.75 2.19
N GLU A 15 -8.13 8.17 1.71
CA GLU A 15 -9.12 7.49 2.55
C GLU A 15 -8.53 6.23 3.22
N ILE A 16 -7.82 5.40 2.46
CA ILE A 16 -7.10 4.23 2.99
C ILE A 16 -6.07 4.68 4.02
N PHE A 17 -5.31 5.74 3.73
CA PHE A 17 -4.30 6.27 4.63
C PHE A 17 -4.90 6.77 5.95
N SER A 18 -6.06 7.43 5.89
CA SER A 18 -6.81 7.86 7.07
C SER A 18 -7.36 6.66 7.86
N ARG A 19 -7.96 5.67 7.17
CA ARG A 19 -8.52 4.45 7.79
C ARG A 19 -7.46 3.66 8.52
N ASP A 20 -6.31 3.45 7.88
CA ASP A 20 -5.20 2.65 8.40
C ASP A 20 -4.29 3.45 9.32
N ARG A 21 -4.63 4.71 9.61
CA ARG A 21 -3.84 5.64 10.44
C ARG A 21 -2.38 5.70 9.99
N ALA A 22 -2.16 5.80 8.68
CA ALA A 22 -0.84 5.79 8.07
C ALA A 22 0.04 4.57 8.46
N THR A 23 -0.54 3.49 8.98
CA THR A 23 0.26 2.39 9.53
C THR A 23 0.45 1.31 8.48
N CYS A 24 1.71 0.94 8.22
CA CYS A 24 2.04 -0.13 7.29
C CYS A 24 1.50 -1.47 7.80
N ALA A 25 0.56 -2.08 7.07
CA ALA A 25 -0.06 -3.34 7.44
C ALA A 25 0.93 -4.51 7.55
N PHE A 26 2.07 -4.44 6.85
CA PHE A 26 3.10 -5.50 6.88
C PHE A 26 4.05 -5.42 8.08
N SER A 27 4.27 -4.22 8.65
CA SER A 27 5.35 -4.00 9.63
C SER A 27 4.92 -3.24 10.88
N GLY A 28 3.73 -2.65 10.88
CA GLY A 28 3.22 -1.84 11.99
C GLY A 28 3.89 -0.48 12.14
N ILE A 29 4.83 -0.11 11.26
CA ILE A 29 5.47 1.22 11.31
C ILE A 29 4.50 2.29 10.83
N SER A 30 4.56 3.49 11.43
CA SER A 30 3.92 4.66 10.83
C SER A 30 4.64 5.03 9.53
N LEU A 31 3.86 5.35 8.51
CA LEU A 31 4.28 5.91 7.23
C LEU A 31 4.08 7.43 7.21
N TRP A 32 3.45 8.00 8.24
CA TRP A 32 3.27 9.43 8.31
C TRP A 32 4.63 10.09 8.50
N PHE A 33 5.01 10.92 7.52
CA PHE A 33 6.24 11.69 7.56
C PHE A 33 6.43 12.46 8.89
N LEU A 34 5.35 13.01 9.45
CA LEU A 34 5.41 13.78 10.70
C LEU A 34 5.67 12.91 11.94
N ASP A 35 5.21 11.65 11.94
CA ASP A 35 5.43 10.73 13.07
C ASP A 35 6.87 10.20 13.12
N VAL A 36 7.45 9.99 11.94
CA VAL A 36 8.74 9.30 11.81
C VAL A 36 9.90 10.30 11.67
N GLY A 37 9.64 11.48 11.10
CA GLY A 37 10.65 12.44 10.69
C GLY A 37 11.53 11.94 9.53
N LEU A 38 12.59 12.70 9.21
CA LEU A 38 13.64 12.32 8.25
C LEU A 38 14.59 11.25 8.84
N ARG A 39 14.06 10.09 9.26
CA ARG A 39 14.93 8.95 9.57
C ARG A 39 15.57 8.44 8.28
N SER A 40 16.82 8.00 8.37
CA SER A 40 17.55 7.45 7.22
C SER A 40 16.87 6.22 6.58
N ASN A 41 15.95 5.57 7.31
CA ASN A 41 15.16 4.44 6.88
C ASN A 41 13.66 4.76 6.71
N TRP A 42 13.28 6.04 6.64
CA TRP A 42 11.90 6.43 6.39
C TRP A 42 11.40 5.79 5.10
N GLN A 43 10.16 5.29 5.14
CA GLN A 43 9.55 4.55 4.06
C GLN A 43 8.41 5.38 3.50
N VAL A 44 8.42 5.58 2.19
CA VAL A 44 7.41 6.37 1.48
C VAL A 44 6.02 5.77 1.73
N ASP A 45 5.07 6.67 1.97
CA ASP A 45 3.65 6.40 2.01
C ASP A 45 3.22 5.66 0.74
N TRP A 46 2.73 4.45 0.90
CA TRP A 46 2.30 3.63 -0.22
C TRP A 46 0.98 2.95 0.11
N VAL A 47 0.13 2.83 -0.91
CA VAL A 47 -1.11 2.06 -0.85
C VAL A 47 -0.99 0.92 -1.84
N ASP A 48 -1.27 -0.30 -1.40
CA ASP A 48 -1.20 -1.49 -2.24
C ASP A 48 -2.49 -2.31 -2.17
N HIS A 49 -2.71 -3.13 -3.18
CA HIS A 49 -3.85 -4.03 -3.24
C HIS A 49 -3.58 -5.28 -2.41
N ILE A 50 -4.48 -5.70 -1.51
CA ILE A 50 -4.39 -6.97 -0.77
C ILE A 50 -4.28 -8.12 -1.78
N LEU A 51 -5.32 -8.28 -2.61
CA LEU A 51 -5.30 -9.13 -3.80
C LEU A 51 -4.69 -8.34 -4.96
N PRO A 52 -3.56 -8.76 -5.55
CA PRO A 52 -2.93 -8.02 -6.64
C PRO A 52 -3.91 -7.79 -7.80
N SER A 53 -3.87 -6.59 -8.39
CA SER A 53 -4.69 -6.28 -9.58
C SER A 53 -4.40 -7.23 -10.76
N ALA A 54 -3.16 -7.73 -10.87
CA ALA A 54 -2.79 -8.76 -11.85
C ALA A 54 -3.53 -10.10 -11.65
N SER A 55 -3.96 -10.40 -10.43
CA SER A 55 -4.73 -11.59 -10.05
C SER A 55 -6.23 -11.32 -9.94
N GLY A 56 -6.72 -10.19 -10.47
CA GLY A 56 -8.13 -9.82 -10.46
C GLY A 56 -8.57 -8.98 -9.27
N GLY A 57 -7.65 -8.46 -8.45
CA GLY A 57 -7.98 -7.49 -7.41
C GLY A 57 -8.53 -6.18 -7.99
N ASP A 58 -9.58 -5.67 -7.37
CA ASP A 58 -10.20 -4.39 -7.72
C ASP A 58 -9.61 -3.24 -6.90
N SER A 59 -9.85 -2.00 -7.33
CA SER A 59 -9.44 -0.81 -6.58
C SER A 59 -10.52 -0.35 -5.60
N SER A 60 -11.17 -1.31 -4.92
CA SER A 60 -12.09 -1.06 -3.81
C SER A 60 -11.31 -0.66 -2.56
N LEU A 61 -11.91 0.14 -1.68
CA LEU A 61 -11.25 0.59 -0.45
C LEU A 61 -10.88 -0.61 0.43
N GLU A 62 -11.71 -1.65 0.42
CA GLU A 62 -11.54 -2.90 1.15
C GLU A 62 -10.32 -3.69 0.67
N ASN A 63 -10.03 -3.64 -0.63
CA ASN A 63 -8.85 -4.28 -1.20
C ASN A 63 -7.60 -3.40 -1.11
N GLY A 64 -7.68 -2.16 -0.62
CA GLY A 64 -6.54 -1.27 -0.44
C GLY A 64 -6.01 -1.28 0.99
N ILE A 65 -4.68 -1.26 1.15
CA ILE A 65 -4.01 -1.17 2.46
C ILE A 65 -2.84 -0.21 2.42
N CYS A 66 -2.53 0.44 3.54
CA CYS A 66 -1.25 1.09 3.75
C CYS A 66 -0.13 0.05 3.74
N ALA A 67 0.78 0.19 2.78
CA ALA A 67 1.96 -0.63 2.64
C ALA A 67 3.19 0.29 2.63
N SER A 68 4.34 -0.24 3.00
CA SER A 68 5.59 0.40 2.63
C SER A 68 6.06 -0.17 1.30
N ASN A 69 6.61 0.67 0.44
CA ASN A 69 7.26 0.24 -0.81
C ASN A 69 8.33 -0.85 -0.58
N LEU A 70 9.12 -0.75 0.50
CA LEU A 70 10.18 -1.73 0.82
C LEU A 70 9.62 -3.12 1.15
N PHE A 71 8.55 -3.17 1.93
CA PHE A 71 7.91 -4.44 2.29
C PHE A 71 7.02 -4.97 1.16
N ASN A 72 6.41 -4.09 0.37
CA ASN A 72 5.65 -4.47 -0.82
C ASN A 72 6.54 -5.11 -1.89
N ALA A 73 7.80 -4.66 -2.04
CA ALA A 73 8.76 -5.29 -2.95
C ALA A 73 9.06 -6.77 -2.61
N LYS A 74 8.80 -7.21 -1.37
CA LYS A 74 8.90 -8.63 -1.00
C LYS A 74 7.68 -9.44 -1.43
N LYS A 75 6.49 -8.83 -1.46
CA LYS A 75 5.23 -9.46 -1.90
C LYS A 75 5.30 -9.93 -3.35
N THR A 76 6.03 -9.21 -4.21
CA THR A 76 6.23 -9.56 -5.62
C THR A 76 7.06 -10.83 -5.84
N ARG A 77 7.73 -11.38 -4.81
CA ARG A 77 8.61 -12.56 -4.94
C ARG A 77 8.05 -13.84 -4.33
N GLN A 78 6.87 -13.82 -3.72
CA GLN A 78 6.34 -14.99 -2.98
C GLN A 78 5.24 -15.77 -3.72
N PHE A 79 4.84 -15.31 -4.92
CA PHE A 79 3.81 -15.95 -5.75
C PHE A 79 4.26 -16.14 -7.23
N CYS A 80 5.55 -16.47 -7.45
CA CYS A 80 6.01 -17.05 -8.71
C CYS A 80 6.20 -18.56 -8.53
#